data_AF-A0A943GH02-F1
#
_entry.id   AF-A0A943GH02-F1
#
_cell.length_a   1.000
_cell.length_b   1.000
_cell.length_c   1.000
_cell.angle_alpha   90.00
_cell.angle_beta   90.00
_cell.angle_gamma   90.00
#
_symmetry.space_group_name_H-M   'P 1'
#
loop_
_entity.id
_entity.type
_entity.pdbx_description
1 polymer ?
#
loop_
_entity_poly.entity_id
_entity_poly.type
_entity_poly.pdbx_seq_one_letter_code
_entity_poly.pdbx_strand_id
1 'polypeptide(L)'
;MVIIAIVILLTVFIYGILEMNRSSKNISKEKMRGLTTADKNAAVGIVKSYWRVCMILLAIIIGFIFIMISQIIGKTVIYSNTVSIMAMVYSVIACVIIILNKKKMKKEFDKYMK
;
A
#
# COMPACT_ATOMS: atom_id res chain seq x y z
N MET A 1 -9.67 -6.21 21.48
CA MET A 1 -9.18 -6.60 20.13
C MET A 1 -9.36 -5.51 19.09
N VAL A 2 -10.51 -4.83 19.02
CA VAL A 2 -10.79 -3.75 18.04
C VAL A 2 -9.69 -2.67 18.00
N ILE A 3 -9.28 -2.13 19.16
CA ILE A 3 -8.22 -1.10 19.25
C ILE A 3 -6.90 -1.61 18.65
N ILE A 4 -6.53 -2.87 18.93
CA ILE A 4 -5.32 -3.50 18.39
C ILE A 4 -5.42 -3.61 16.86
N ALA A 5 -6.57 -4.03 16.33
CA ALA A 5 -6.82 -4.10 14.89
C ALA A 5 -6.70 -2.73 14.22
N ILE A 6 -7.22 -1.67 14.84
CA ILE A 6 -7.07 -0.28 14.36
C ILE A 6 -5.59 0.13 14.30
N VAL A 7 -4.82 -0.13 15.37
CA VAL A 7 -3.39 0.20 15.41
C VAL A 7 -2.63 -0.52 14.29
N ILE A 8 -2.92 -1.81 14.05
CA ILE A 8 -2.29 -2.58 12.98
C ILE A 8 -2.68 -2.02 11.60
N LEU A 9 -3.97 -1.74 11.36
CA LEU A 9 -4.44 -1.15 10.10
C LEU A 9 -3.77 0.19 9.82
N LEU A 10 -3.67 1.07 10.82
CA LEU A 10 -2.98 2.37 10.69
C LEU A 10 -1.49 2.17 10.38
N THR A 11 -0.83 1.21 11.01
CA THR A 11 0.58 0.90 10.76
C THR A 11 0.80 0.47 9.30
N VAL A 12 -0.02 -0.44 8.79
CA VAL A 12 0.05 -0.90 7.38
C VAL A 12 -0.30 0.23 6.41
N PHE A 13 -1.27 1.07 6.76
CA PHE A 13 -1.66 2.25 5.98
C PHE A 13 -0.50 3.23 5.81
N ILE A 14 0.13 3.64 6.92
CA ILE A 14 1.29 4.54 6.91
C ILE A 14 2.44 3.91 6.13
N TYR A 15 2.70 2.62 6.33
CA TYR A 15 3.73 1.90 5.57
C TYR A 15 3.48 1.96 4.05
N GLY A 16 2.25 1.73 3.59
CA GLY A 16 1.88 1.83 2.18
C GLY A 16 2.12 3.23 1.59
N ILE A 17 1.78 4.29 2.33
CA ILE A 17 2.05 5.69 1.93
C ILE A 17 3.56 5.95 1.83
N LEU A 18 4.33 5.52 2.83
CA LEU A 18 5.79 5.70 2.84
C LEU A 18 6.45 4.99 1.65
N GLU A 19 5.97 3.79 1.30
CA GLU A 19 6.48 3.04 0.16
C GLU A 19 6.12 3.66 -1.19
N MET A 20 4.92 4.23 -1.33
CA MET A 20 4.59 5.04 -2.51
C MET A 20 5.53 6.23 -2.65
N ASN A 21 5.77 6.98 -1.56
CA ASN A 21 6.66 8.14 -1.56
C ASN A 21 8.12 7.76 -1.90
N ARG A 22 8.63 6.65 -1.34
CA ARG A 22 9.96 6.12 -1.70
C ARG A 22 10.04 5.78 -3.18
N SER A 23 8.99 5.16 -3.73
CA SER A 23 8.93 4.84 -5.16
C SER A 23 8.93 6.10 -6.04
N SER A 24 8.27 7.18 -5.63
CA SER A 24 8.34 8.49 -6.30
C SER A 24 9.76 8.98 -6.49
N LYS A 25 10.62 8.79 -5.47
CA LYS A 25 12.02 9.23 -5.51
C LYS A 25 12.85 8.48 -6.56
N ASN A 26 12.42 7.30 -7.00
CA ASN A 26 13.09 6.57 -8.09
C ASN A 26 12.94 7.27 -9.44
N ILE A 27 11.88 8.07 -9.62
CA ILE A 27 11.64 8.90 -10.82
C ILE A 27 12.18 10.33 -10.63
N SER A 28 13.16 10.53 -9.77
CA SER A 28 13.80 11.84 -9.65
C SER A 28 14.47 12.23 -10.97
N LYS A 29 14.45 13.53 -11.29
CA LYS A 29 15.10 14.09 -12.50
C LYS A 29 16.56 13.67 -12.62
N GLU A 30 17.25 13.51 -11.49
CA GLU A 30 18.64 13.07 -11.44
C GLU A 30 18.81 11.61 -11.84
N LYS A 31 17.97 10.70 -11.32
CA LYS A 31 18.01 9.28 -11.69
C LYS A 31 17.60 9.03 -13.14
N MET A 32 16.70 9.85 -13.68
CA MET A 32 16.30 9.74 -15.07
C MET A 32 17.20 10.49 -16.06
N ARG A 33 18.29 11.10 -15.58
CA ARG A 33 19.20 11.88 -16.41
C ARG A 33 20.02 10.94 -17.27
N GLY A 34 19.91 11.07 -18.59
CA GLY A 34 20.61 10.21 -19.57
C GLY A 34 19.74 9.18 -20.29
N LEU A 35 18.50 8.96 -19.82
CA LEU A 35 17.53 8.09 -20.51
C LEU A 35 16.87 8.79 -21.70
N THR A 36 16.48 8.00 -22.71
CA THR A 36 15.64 8.47 -23.82
C THR A 36 14.24 8.81 -23.33
N THR A 37 13.49 9.61 -24.10
CA THR A 37 12.09 9.94 -23.78
C THR A 37 11.21 8.69 -23.68
N ALA A 38 11.47 7.67 -24.49
CA ALA A 38 10.75 6.41 -24.46
C ALA A 38 11.00 5.64 -23.15
N ASP A 39 12.26 5.53 -22.72
CA ASP A 39 12.64 4.81 -21.50
C ASP A 39 12.14 5.53 -20.24
N LYS A 40 12.15 6.87 -20.24
CA LYS A 40 11.54 7.66 -19.17
C LYS A 40 10.06 7.38 -19.02
N ASN A 41 9.31 7.35 -20.13
CA ASN A 41 7.88 7.07 -20.10
C ASN A 41 7.59 5.64 -19.62
N ALA A 42 8.39 4.66 -20.03
CA ALA A 42 8.28 3.27 -19.55
C ALA A 42 8.55 3.17 -18.04
N ALA A 43 9.64 3.78 -17.56
CA ALA A 43 10.02 3.81 -16.16
C ALA A 43 8.98 4.51 -15.26
N VAL A 44 8.41 5.63 -15.73
CA VAL A 44 7.27 6.30 -15.07
C VAL A 44 6.05 5.38 -15.03
N GLY A 45 5.73 4.71 -16.13
CA GLY A 45 4.60 3.78 -16.24
C GLY A 45 4.65 2.65 -15.21
N ILE A 46 5.83 2.08 -14.99
CA ILE A 46 6.07 1.00 -14.02
C ILE A 46 5.76 1.46 -12.59
N VAL A 47 6.27 2.62 -12.18
CA VAL A 47 6.00 3.18 -10.85
C VAL A 47 4.53 3.58 -10.69
N LYS A 48 3.90 4.14 -11.73
CA LYS A 48 2.47 4.49 -11.72
C LYS A 48 1.59 3.25 -11.58
N SER A 49 1.97 2.13 -12.21
CA SER A 49 1.30 0.84 -12.04
C SER A 49 1.37 0.36 -10.59
N TYR A 50 2.56 0.43 -9.97
CA TYR A 50 2.75 0.14 -8.54
C TYR A 50 1.89 1.03 -7.63
N TRP A 51 1.82 2.33 -7.92
CA TRP A 51 0.98 3.27 -7.16
C TRP A 51 -0.49 2.92 -7.26
N ARG A 52 -0.98 2.52 -8.44
CA ARG A 52 -2.38 2.14 -8.63
C ARG A 52 -2.76 0.97 -7.70
N VAL A 53 -1.92 -0.06 -7.63
CA VAL A 53 -2.14 -1.20 -6.74
C VAL A 53 -2.12 -0.77 -5.28
N CYS A 54 -1.15 0.07 -4.88
CA CYS A 54 -1.07 0.58 -3.51
C CYS A 54 -2.30 1.43 -3.12
N MET A 55 -2.78 2.31 -4.00
CA MET A 55 -3.97 3.14 -3.73
C MET A 55 -5.22 2.30 -3.51
N ILE A 56 -5.43 1.24 -4.31
CA ILE A 56 -6.58 0.33 -4.14
C ILE A 56 -6.52 -0.35 -2.77
N LEU A 57 -5.35 -0.86 -2.37
CA LEU A 57 -5.16 -1.51 -1.07
C LEU A 57 -5.36 -0.52 0.09
N LEU A 58 -4.84 0.70 -0.04
CA LEU A 58 -5.02 1.76 0.97
C LEU A 58 -6.50 2.15 1.12
N ALA A 59 -7.26 2.22 0.03
CA ALA A 59 -8.70 2.49 0.07
C ALA A 59 -9.47 1.39 0.83
N ILE A 60 -9.12 0.12 0.61
CA ILE A 60 -9.69 -1.01 1.35
C ILE A 60 -9.37 -0.91 2.84
N ILE A 61 -8.12 -0.56 3.20
CA ILE A 61 -7.71 -0.38 4.60
C ILE A 61 -8.51 0.74 5.27
N ILE A 62 -8.72 1.87 4.58
CA ILE A 62 -9.57 2.96 5.10
C ILE A 62 -10.99 2.45 5.37
N GLY A 63 -11.56 1.65 4.47
CA GLY A 63 -12.87 1.01 4.68
C GLY A 63 -12.91 0.16 5.96
N PHE A 64 -11.88 -0.65 6.20
CA PHE A 64 -11.77 -1.42 7.45
C PHE A 64 -11.64 -0.53 8.69
N ILE A 65 -10.92 0.58 8.62
CA ILE A 65 -10.80 1.53 9.74
C ILE A 65 -12.19 2.10 10.10
N PHE A 66 -13.00 2.51 9.13
CA PHE A 66 -14.37 2.98 9.38
C PHE A 66 -15.27 1.92 10.01
N ILE A 67 -15.16 0.67 9.55
CA ILE A 67 -15.89 -0.46 10.14
C ILE A 67 -15.48 -0.64 11.61
N MET A 68 -14.17 -0.60 11.91
CA MET A 68 -13.68 -0.73 13.28
C MET A 68 -14.14 0.42 14.19
N ILE A 69 -14.15 1.66 13.70
CA ILE A 69 -14.66 2.81 14.48
C ILE A 69 -16.15 2.65 14.76
N SER A 70 -16.93 2.22 13.77
CA SER A 70 -18.38 1.97 13.93
C SER A 70 -18.67 0.94 15.02
N GLN A 71 -17.79 -0.05 15.21
CA GLN A 71 -17.91 -1.06 16.25
C GLN A 71 -17.65 -0.54 17.67
N ILE A 72 -16.95 0.59 17.83
CA ILE A 72 -16.72 1.23 19.13
C ILE A 72 -17.96 1.99 19.60
N ILE A 73 -18.71 2.57 18.64
CA ILE A 73 -19.87 3.45 18.93
C ILE A 73 -21.18 2.64 19.02
N GLY A 74 -21.33 1.56 18.24
CA GLY A 74 -22.53 0.73 18.24
C GLY A 74 -22.65 -0.20 19.46
N LYS A 75 -23.88 -0.38 19.99
CA LYS A 75 -24.19 -1.35 21.06
C LYS A 75 -23.59 -2.73 20.72
N THR A 76 -22.76 -3.24 21.62
CA THR A 76 -22.15 -4.59 21.68
C THR A 76 -22.45 -5.49 20.47
N VAL A 77 -21.63 -5.35 19.44
CA VAL A 77 -21.66 -6.23 18.26
C VAL A 77 -21.22 -7.63 18.71
N ILE A 78 -22.14 -8.60 18.68
CA ILE A 78 -21.92 -10.01 19.09
C ILE A 78 -20.71 -10.64 18.36
N TYR A 79 -20.36 -10.11 17.18
CA TYR A 79 -19.23 -10.57 16.34
C TYR A 79 -18.02 -9.61 16.29
N SER A 80 -17.91 -8.66 17.21
CA SER A 80 -16.84 -7.63 17.20
C SER A 80 -15.42 -8.22 17.09
N ASN A 81 -15.14 -9.30 17.81
CA ASN A 81 -13.84 -9.97 17.76
C ASN A 81 -13.59 -10.65 16.40
N THR A 82 -14.58 -11.33 15.82
CA THR A 82 -14.43 -12.02 14.52
C THR A 82 -14.09 -11.03 13.41
N VAL A 83 -14.81 -9.90 13.36
CA VAL A 83 -14.54 -8.85 12.35
C VAL A 83 -13.16 -8.23 12.56
N SER A 84 -12.74 -8.02 13.81
CA SER A 84 -11.39 -7.53 14.13
C SER A 84 -10.30 -8.48 13.63
N ILE A 85 -10.45 -9.79 13.85
CA ILE A 85 -9.52 -10.81 13.39
C ILE A 85 -9.45 -10.82 11.86
N MET A 86 -10.60 -10.77 11.17
CA MET A 86 -10.64 -10.69 9.71
C MET A 86 -9.92 -9.45 9.18
N ALA A 87 -10.15 -8.29 9.79
CA ALA A 87 -9.47 -7.05 9.42
C ALA A 87 -7.94 -7.16 9.60
N MET A 88 -7.48 -7.80 10.67
CA MET A 88 -6.06 -8.08 10.90
C MET A 88 -5.48 -9.01 9.82
N VAL A 89 -6.18 -10.09 9.46
CA VAL A 89 -5.74 -10.99 8.37
C VAL A 89 -5.62 -10.23 7.05
N TYR A 90 -6.61 -9.40 6.71
CA TYR A 90 -6.54 -8.56 5.50
C TYR A 90 -5.39 -7.56 5.54
N SER A 91 -5.06 -7.00 6.71
CA SER A 91 -3.93 -6.07 6.84
C SER A 91 -2.58 -6.75 6.53
N VAL A 92 -2.40 -8.01 6.97
CA VAL A 92 -1.21 -8.80 6.68
C VAL A 92 -1.13 -9.12 5.19
N ILE A 93 -2.24 -9.56 4.59
CA ILE A 93 -2.32 -9.84 3.15
C ILE A 93 -1.99 -8.58 2.34
N ALA A 94 -2.57 -7.43 2.68
CA ALA A 94 -2.29 -6.17 2.02
C ALA A 94 -0.80 -5.80 2.10
N CYS A 95 -0.18 -5.95 3.27
CA CYS A 95 1.24 -5.70 3.46
C CYS A 95 2.11 -6.60 2.56
N VAL A 96 1.81 -7.91 2.51
CA VAL A 96 2.52 -8.87 1.63
C VAL A 96 2.38 -8.47 0.16
N ILE A 97 1.17 -8.10 -0.29
CA ILE A 97 0.93 -7.65 -1.66
C ILE A 97 1.74 -6.40 -1.99
N ILE A 98 1.81 -5.42 -1.08
CA ILE A 98 2.64 -4.21 -1.26
C ILE A 98 4.11 -4.59 -1.44
N ILE A 99 4.64 -5.48 -0.59
CA ILE A 99 6.05 -5.92 -0.65
C ILE A 99 6.35 -6.64 -1.97
N LEU A 100 5.48 -7.56 -2.40
CA LEU A 100 5.66 -8.31 -3.65
C LEU A 100 5.62 -7.38 -4.87
N ASN A 101 4.65 -6.47 -4.92
CA ASN A 101 4.55 -5.50 -6.01
C ASN A 101 5.74 -4.53 -6.04
N LYS A 102 6.27 -4.14 -4.88
CA LYS A 102 7.50 -3.35 -4.79
C LYS A 102 8.69 -4.10 -5.38
N LYS A 103 8.88 -5.37 -5.03
CA LYS A 103 9.97 -6.20 -5.58
C LYS A 103 9.85 -6.33 -7.10
N LYS A 104 8.63 -6.55 -7.61
CA LYS A 104 8.35 -6.60 -9.06
C LYS A 104 8.69 -5.26 -9.74
N MET A 105 8.18 -4.16 -9.18
CA MET A 105 8.44 -2.80 -9.67
C MET A 105 9.93 -2.50 -9.74
N LYS A 106 10.70 -2.80 -8.68
CA LYS A 106 12.15 -2.58 -8.67
C LYS A 106 12.86 -3.41 -9.74
N LYS A 107 12.51 -4.69 -9.87
CA LYS A 107 13.11 -5.58 -10.88
C LYS A 107 12.85 -5.12 -12.31
N GLU A 108 11.66 -4.59 -12.59
CA GLU A 108 11.33 -4.04 -13.91
C GLU A 108 12.00 -2.69 -14.13
N PHE A 109 12.02 -1.80 -13.12
CA PHE A 109 12.65 -0.49 -13.19
C PHE A 109 14.16 -0.57 -13.42
N ASP A 110 14.86 -1.47 -12.71
CA ASP A 110 16.31 -1.65 -12.82
C ASP A 110 16.74 -2.13 -14.23
N LYS A 111 15.84 -2.70 -15.04
CA LYS A 111 16.15 -3.07 -16.44
C LYS A 111 16.32 -1.85 -17.35
N TYR A 112 15.65 -0.75 -17.04
CA TYR A 112 15.71 0.49 -17.83
C TYR A 112 16.82 1.43 -17.35
N MET A 113 17.36 1.22 -16.15
CA MET A 113 18.37 2.08 -15.53
C MET A 113 19.81 1.59 -15.75
N LYS A 114 19.99 0.51 -16.53
CA LYS A 114 21.30 0.01 -16.97
C LYS A 114 21.72 0.69 -18.26
#